data_AF-A0A3D2G5F2-F1
#
_entry.id   AF-A0A3D2G5F2-F1
#
_cell.length_a   1.000
_cell.length_b   1.000
_cell.length_c   1.000
_cell.angle_alpha   90.00
_cell.angle_beta   90.00
_cell.angle_gamma   90.00
#
_symmetry.space_group_name_H-M   'P 1'
#
loop_
_entity.id
_entity.type
_entity.pdbx_description
1 polymer ?
#
loop_
_entity_poly.entity_id
_entity_poly.type
_entity_poly.pdbx_seq_one_letter_code
_entity_poly.pdbx_strand_id
1 'polypeptide(L)'
;SFHKFAQILPKDGYLIINGGIDNLQEITGDLPCNVITFGKDPSCDYSYTDVTFDEFGRGSYTLLKKGTPSVKVSLGVVGEHNILNSLSVLALMDILGIDSNVVLKSLADFHGTDRRFEYKGTIGGVTILDDYAHHPTEITATLKAAANYPHKTLWCVFQPHTYSRTNAFLKDFAKALTLADKVILADIYAAREKNTIGITSKDLQTEIEKLGKECYYFHSFDEIENFL
;
A
#
# COMPACT_ATOMS: atom_id res chain seq x y z
N SER A 1 21.25 2.63 -4.07
CA SER A 1 20.68 3.72 -4.88
C SER A 1 19.87 3.11 -6.00
N PHE A 2 18.64 3.58 -6.21
CA PHE A 2 17.74 3.10 -7.28
C PHE A 2 18.32 3.34 -8.68
N HIS A 3 19.06 4.43 -8.88
CA HIS A 3 19.76 4.72 -10.12
C HIS A 3 20.74 3.62 -10.52
N LYS A 4 21.62 3.21 -9.60
CA LYS A 4 22.58 2.11 -9.84
C LYS A 4 21.89 0.78 -10.15
N PHE A 5 20.70 0.56 -9.58
CA PHE A 5 19.90 -0.62 -9.91
C PHE A 5 19.32 -0.50 -11.32
N ALA A 6 18.79 0.65 -11.71
CA ALA A 6 18.27 0.87 -13.06
C ALA A 6 19.36 0.82 -14.15
N GLN A 7 20.60 1.22 -13.84
CA GLN A 7 21.76 1.13 -14.75
C GLN A 7 22.12 -0.31 -15.17
N ILE A 8 21.63 -1.34 -14.48
CA ILE A 8 21.85 -2.74 -14.87
C ILE A 8 21.01 -3.15 -16.08
N LEU A 9 19.99 -2.37 -16.44
CA LEU A 9 19.10 -2.68 -17.55
C LEU A 9 19.84 -2.54 -18.90
N PRO A 10 19.64 -3.48 -19.83
CA PRO A 10 20.22 -3.38 -21.16
C PRO A 10 19.57 -2.24 -21.96
N LYS A 11 20.19 -1.86 -23.08
CA LYS A 11 19.74 -0.74 -23.92
C LYS A 11 18.33 -0.93 -24.49
N ASP A 12 17.98 -2.18 -24.79
CA ASP A 12 16.66 -2.61 -25.24
C ASP A 12 15.72 -2.98 -24.08
N GLY A 13 16.19 -2.85 -22.83
CA GLY A 13 15.40 -3.05 -21.63
C GLY A 13 14.40 -1.92 -21.37
N TYR A 14 13.57 -2.12 -20.34
CA TYR A 14 12.54 -1.18 -19.94
C TYR A 14 12.58 -0.94 -18.43
N LEU A 15 12.54 0.33 -18.04
CA LEU A 15 12.25 0.78 -16.68
C LEU A 15 10.82 1.34 -16.66
N ILE A 16 9.92 0.68 -15.92
CA ILE A 16 8.58 1.20 -15.63
C ILE A 16 8.64 1.84 -14.24
N ILE A 17 8.38 3.14 -14.16
CA ILE A 17 8.60 3.93 -12.94
C ILE A 17 7.45 4.89 -12.66
N ASN A 18 7.14 5.10 -11.38
CA ASN A 18 6.10 6.04 -10.97
C ASN A 18 6.59 7.48 -11.21
N GLY A 19 5.88 8.24 -12.05
CA GLY A 19 6.20 9.62 -12.40
C GLY A 19 5.99 10.62 -11.25
N GLY A 20 5.31 10.22 -10.17
CA GLY A 20 5.13 11.04 -8.97
C GLY A 20 6.30 11.00 -7.98
N ILE A 21 7.44 10.38 -8.34
CA ILE A 21 8.64 10.36 -7.50
C ILE A 21 9.36 11.71 -7.60
N ASP A 22 9.65 12.30 -6.45
CA ASP A 22 10.47 13.52 -6.36
C ASP A 22 11.86 13.29 -6.96
N ASN A 23 12.37 14.29 -7.70
CA ASN A 23 13.66 14.23 -8.38
C ASN A 23 13.85 12.98 -9.26
N LEU A 24 12.80 12.56 -9.99
CA LEU A 24 12.82 11.39 -10.88
C LEU A 24 14.08 11.31 -11.78
N GLN A 25 14.60 12.46 -12.23
CA GLN A 25 15.81 12.56 -13.05
C GLN A 25 17.08 12.02 -12.37
N GLU A 26 17.17 12.02 -11.04
CA GLU A 26 18.26 11.37 -10.31
C GLU A 26 18.28 9.85 -10.52
N ILE A 27 17.13 9.26 -10.87
CA ILE A 27 17.01 7.85 -11.19
C ILE A 27 17.16 7.63 -12.70
N THR A 28 16.56 8.49 -13.54
CA THR A 28 16.36 8.21 -14.97
C THR A 28 17.36 8.87 -15.92
N GLY A 29 18.11 9.88 -15.48
CA GLY A 29 18.74 10.87 -16.39
C GLY A 29 19.76 10.35 -17.41
N ASP A 30 20.50 9.28 -17.10
CA ASP A 30 21.52 8.70 -17.99
C ASP A 30 21.28 7.23 -18.35
N LEU A 31 20.07 6.74 -18.09
CA LEU A 31 19.77 5.32 -18.29
C LEU A 31 19.82 4.96 -19.77
N PRO A 32 20.50 3.85 -20.14
CA PRO A 32 20.60 3.42 -21.52
C PRO A 32 19.31 2.77 -22.04
N CYS A 33 18.36 2.46 -21.16
CA CYS A 33 17.15 1.71 -21.45
C CYS A 33 15.95 2.61 -21.77
N ASN A 34 14.85 2.00 -22.19
CA ASN A 34 13.58 2.71 -22.37
C ASN A 34 12.97 3.04 -21.00
N VAL A 35 12.56 4.28 -20.78
CA VAL A 35 11.87 4.71 -19.55
C VAL A 35 10.39 4.94 -19.87
N ILE A 36 9.52 4.30 -19.10
CA ILE A 36 8.06 4.44 -19.19
C ILE A 36 7.54 4.90 -17.84
N THR A 37 6.79 5.99 -17.87
CA THR A 37 6.24 6.60 -16.66
C THR A 37 4.78 6.20 -16.45
N PHE A 38 4.41 5.92 -15.20
CA PHE A 38 3.01 5.78 -14.80
C PHE A 38 2.67 6.68 -13.62
N GLY A 39 1.44 7.17 -13.53
CA GLY A 39 1.07 8.03 -12.41
C GLY A 39 -0.29 8.68 -12.52
N LYS A 40 -0.61 9.52 -11.53
CA LYS A 40 -1.84 10.34 -11.53
C LYS A 40 -1.76 11.49 -12.54
N ASP A 41 -0.56 11.95 -12.86
CA ASP A 41 -0.33 13.05 -13.79
C ASP A 41 -0.63 12.61 -15.23
N PRO A 42 -1.51 13.30 -15.98
CA PRO A 42 -1.80 12.99 -17.37
C PRO A 42 -0.59 13.02 -18.32
N SER A 43 0.51 13.67 -17.91
CA SER A 43 1.77 13.69 -18.66
C SER A 43 2.57 12.38 -18.57
N CYS A 44 2.24 11.49 -17.62
CA CYS A 44 2.80 10.14 -17.59
C CYS A 44 2.38 9.34 -18.82
N ASP A 45 3.22 8.43 -19.29
CA ASP A 45 2.91 7.54 -20.43
C ASP A 45 1.65 6.70 -20.16
N TYR A 46 1.44 6.29 -18.91
CA TYR A 46 0.25 5.61 -18.42
C TYR A 46 -0.35 6.39 -17.25
N SER A 47 -1.59 6.85 -17.41
CA SER A 47 -2.33 7.57 -16.37
C SER A 47 -3.81 7.17 -16.39
N TYR A 48 -4.64 7.82 -15.58
CA TYR A 48 -6.06 7.47 -15.48
C TYR A 48 -6.96 8.70 -15.32
N THR A 49 -8.23 8.55 -15.66
CA THR A 49 -9.32 9.49 -15.35
C THR A 49 -10.57 8.72 -14.95
N ASP A 50 -11.62 9.45 -14.55
CA ASP A 50 -12.97 8.92 -14.28
C ASP A 50 -12.99 7.80 -13.23
N VAL A 51 -12.25 7.99 -12.13
CA VAL A 51 -12.20 7.00 -11.05
C VAL A 51 -13.53 6.90 -10.34
N THR A 52 -14.03 5.67 -10.22
CA THR A 52 -15.19 5.31 -9.42
C THR A 52 -14.87 4.12 -8.54
N PHE A 53 -15.52 4.03 -7.38
CA PHE A 53 -15.40 2.88 -6.48
C PHE A 53 -16.76 2.20 -6.34
N ASP A 54 -16.77 0.86 -6.27
CA ASP A 54 -17.97 0.10 -5.94
C ASP A 54 -18.20 0.02 -4.42
N GLU A 55 -19.27 -0.66 -4.00
CA GLU A 55 -19.66 -0.82 -2.58
C GLU A 55 -18.61 -1.56 -1.74
N PHE A 56 -17.67 -2.25 -2.36
CA PHE A 56 -16.56 -2.94 -1.70
C PHE A 56 -15.26 -2.13 -1.74
N GLY A 57 -15.28 -0.92 -2.30
CA GLY A 57 -14.11 -0.05 -2.44
C GLY A 57 -13.16 -0.45 -3.59
N ARG A 58 -13.61 -1.30 -4.52
CA ARG A 58 -12.81 -1.69 -5.69
C ARG A 58 -12.86 -0.60 -6.76
N GLY A 59 -11.70 -0.24 -7.27
CA GLY A 59 -11.55 0.87 -8.22
C GLY A 59 -11.90 0.48 -9.66
N SER A 60 -12.57 1.38 -10.37
CA SER A 60 -12.68 1.38 -11.83
C SER A 60 -12.27 2.75 -12.38
N TYR A 61 -11.65 2.77 -13.55
CA TYR A 61 -11.11 4.00 -14.16
C TYR A 61 -11.01 3.89 -15.68
N THR A 62 -10.87 5.03 -16.37
CA THR A 62 -10.51 5.09 -17.79
C THR A 62 -8.99 5.19 -17.90
N LEU A 63 -8.35 4.20 -18.53
CA LEU A 63 -6.92 4.23 -18.83
C LEU A 63 -6.61 5.32 -19.86
N LEU A 64 -5.61 6.14 -19.56
CA LEU A 64 -5.00 7.07 -20.52
C LEU A 64 -3.63 6.53 -20.94
N LYS A 65 -3.41 6.41 -22.25
CA LYS A 65 -2.10 6.13 -22.84
C LYS A 65 -1.59 7.39 -23.51
N LYS A 66 -0.48 7.95 -23.01
CA LYS A 66 0.08 9.24 -23.47
C LYS A 66 -0.98 10.34 -23.54
N GLY A 67 -1.78 10.47 -22.49
CA GLY A 67 -2.88 11.43 -22.37
C GLY A 67 -4.14 11.10 -23.18
N THR A 68 -4.17 10.03 -23.99
CA THR A 68 -5.34 9.66 -24.81
C THR A 68 -6.17 8.58 -24.12
N PRO A 69 -7.49 8.75 -23.96
CA PRO A 69 -8.37 7.71 -23.45
C PRO A 69 -8.31 6.43 -24.27
N SER A 70 -8.15 5.30 -23.60
CA SER A 70 -7.97 3.98 -24.23
C SER A 70 -9.10 3.02 -23.89
N VAL A 71 -9.18 2.54 -22.65
CA VAL A 71 -10.13 1.50 -22.23
C VAL A 71 -10.52 1.67 -20.77
N LYS A 72 -11.72 1.20 -20.40
CA LYS A 72 -12.13 1.14 -19.00
C LYS A 72 -11.50 -0.08 -18.32
N VAL A 73 -10.95 0.13 -17.13
CA VAL A 73 -10.32 -0.90 -16.29
C VAL A 73 -11.12 -1.02 -15.00
N SER A 74 -11.35 -2.25 -14.57
CA SER A 74 -11.95 -2.57 -13.27
C SER A 74 -11.02 -3.50 -12.51
N LEU A 75 -10.81 -3.23 -11.22
CA LEU A 75 -9.91 -4.00 -10.38
C LEU A 75 -10.69 -4.93 -9.45
N GLY A 76 -10.17 -6.12 -9.21
CA GLY A 76 -10.68 -7.05 -8.20
C GLY A 76 -10.26 -6.71 -6.77
N VAL A 77 -9.33 -5.76 -6.61
CA VAL A 77 -8.74 -5.34 -5.32
C VAL A 77 -9.12 -3.91 -4.93
N VAL A 78 -9.08 -3.64 -3.63
CA VAL A 78 -9.50 -2.37 -3.01
C VAL A 78 -8.36 -1.35 -2.98
N GLY A 79 -8.70 -0.07 -3.10
CA GLY A 79 -7.80 1.04 -2.77
C GLY A 79 -7.17 1.75 -3.98
N GLU A 80 -7.04 3.07 -3.87
CA GLU A 80 -6.52 3.93 -4.95
C GLU A 80 -5.07 3.59 -5.35
N HIS A 81 -4.26 3.12 -4.40
CA HIS A 81 -2.89 2.69 -4.70
C HIS A 81 -2.86 1.50 -5.68
N ASN A 82 -3.90 0.66 -5.70
CA ASN A 82 -3.99 -0.44 -6.66
C ASN A 82 -4.33 0.03 -8.08
N ILE A 83 -4.91 1.22 -8.25
CA ILE A 83 -5.02 1.87 -9.57
C ILE A 83 -3.63 2.23 -10.09
N LEU A 84 -2.74 2.77 -9.24
CA LEU A 84 -1.36 3.05 -9.64
C LEU A 84 -0.60 1.76 -9.95
N ASN A 85 -0.75 0.72 -9.13
CA ASN A 85 -0.14 -0.58 -9.38
C ASN A 85 -0.61 -1.17 -10.72
N SER A 86 -1.91 -1.10 -11.03
CA SER A 86 -2.44 -1.64 -12.28
C SER A 86 -1.94 -0.90 -13.51
N LEU A 87 -1.62 0.40 -13.43
CA LEU A 87 -0.98 1.12 -14.54
C LEU A 87 0.40 0.55 -14.88
N SER A 88 1.21 0.22 -13.86
CA SER A 88 2.52 -0.41 -14.08
C SER A 88 2.42 -1.78 -14.76
N VAL A 89 1.39 -2.54 -14.41
CA VAL A 89 1.10 -3.85 -15.04
C VAL A 89 0.66 -3.65 -16.49
N LEU A 90 -0.25 -2.71 -16.75
CA LEU A 90 -0.73 -2.41 -18.11
C LEU A 90 0.42 -1.98 -19.02
N ALA A 91 1.35 -1.14 -18.52
CA ALA A 91 2.55 -0.77 -19.23
C ALA A 91 3.43 -1.98 -19.57
N LEU A 92 3.65 -2.88 -18.60
CA LEU A 92 4.43 -4.09 -18.81
C LEU A 92 3.78 -5.02 -19.84
N MET A 93 2.47 -5.19 -19.77
CA MET A 93 1.74 -6.10 -20.68
C MET A 93 1.73 -5.59 -22.11
N ASP A 94 1.65 -4.27 -22.32
CA ASP A 94 1.78 -3.66 -23.64
C ASP A 94 3.19 -3.91 -24.22
N ILE A 95 4.25 -3.79 -23.42
CA ILE A 95 5.64 -4.09 -23.84
C ILE A 95 5.79 -5.55 -24.26
N LEU A 96 5.17 -6.46 -23.50
CA LEU A 96 5.20 -7.90 -23.78
C LEU A 96 4.24 -8.32 -24.89
N GLY A 97 3.41 -7.42 -25.41
CA GLY A 97 2.44 -7.72 -26.46
C GLY A 97 1.33 -8.67 -26.02
N ILE A 98 0.95 -8.65 -24.74
CA ILE A 98 -0.14 -9.48 -24.21
C ILE A 98 -1.49 -8.87 -24.59
N ASP A 99 -2.44 -9.71 -25.01
CA ASP A 99 -3.78 -9.27 -25.40
C ASP A 99 -4.48 -8.50 -24.27
N SER A 100 -5.00 -7.32 -24.59
CA SER A 100 -5.60 -6.42 -23.60
C SER A 100 -6.80 -7.02 -22.90
N ASN A 101 -7.59 -7.88 -23.55
CA ASN A 101 -8.75 -8.51 -22.91
C ASN A 101 -8.30 -9.51 -21.83
N VAL A 102 -7.19 -10.22 -22.07
CA VAL A 102 -6.59 -11.12 -21.08
C VAL A 102 -6.14 -10.33 -19.85
N VAL A 103 -5.50 -9.19 -20.05
CA VAL A 103 -5.02 -8.33 -18.96
C VAL A 103 -6.18 -7.74 -18.16
N LEU A 104 -7.18 -7.17 -18.84
CA LEU A 104 -8.34 -6.55 -18.20
C LEU A 104 -9.14 -7.56 -17.39
N LYS A 105 -9.35 -8.77 -17.95
CA LYS A 105 -9.98 -9.86 -17.21
C LYS A 105 -9.16 -10.27 -15.99
N SER A 106 -7.84 -10.41 -16.13
CA SER A 106 -6.96 -10.79 -15.02
C SER A 106 -6.94 -9.73 -13.91
N LEU A 107 -6.99 -8.44 -14.24
CA LEU A 107 -7.06 -7.36 -13.25
C LEU A 107 -8.40 -7.36 -12.48
N ALA A 108 -9.49 -7.70 -13.15
CA ALA A 108 -10.82 -7.81 -12.53
C ALA A 108 -10.94 -9.07 -11.65
N ASP A 109 -10.35 -10.19 -12.08
CA ASP A 109 -10.37 -11.48 -11.38
C ASP A 109 -9.28 -11.58 -10.28
N PHE A 110 -8.38 -10.59 -10.19
CA PHE A 110 -7.31 -10.60 -9.19
C PHE A 110 -7.87 -10.34 -7.78
N HIS A 111 -7.70 -11.32 -6.89
CA HIS A 111 -8.21 -11.26 -5.51
C HIS A 111 -7.16 -10.78 -4.49
N GLY A 112 -6.05 -10.22 -4.95
CA GLY A 112 -4.94 -9.80 -4.10
C GLY A 112 -3.89 -10.90 -3.92
N THR A 113 -2.94 -10.63 -3.04
CA THR A 113 -2.00 -11.63 -2.53
C THR A 113 -2.34 -11.90 -1.08
N ASP A 114 -1.92 -13.06 -0.56
CA ASP A 114 -2.02 -13.37 0.87
C ASP A 114 -1.57 -12.17 1.70
N ARG A 115 -2.36 -11.83 2.72
CA ARG A 115 -2.11 -10.73 3.65
C ARG A 115 -2.09 -9.33 3.00
N ARG A 116 -2.81 -9.08 1.90
CA ARG A 116 -3.02 -7.72 1.38
C ARG A 116 -4.51 -7.39 1.35
N PHE A 117 -4.97 -6.71 2.41
CA PHE A 117 -6.39 -6.43 2.66
C PHE A 117 -7.26 -7.69 2.56
N GLU A 118 -6.75 -8.80 3.09
CA GLU A 118 -7.32 -10.14 2.93
C GLU A 118 -8.46 -10.34 3.92
N TYR A 119 -9.65 -10.71 3.42
CA TYR A 119 -10.77 -11.11 4.27
C TYR A 119 -10.50 -12.48 4.92
N LYS A 120 -10.40 -12.51 6.25
CA LYS A 120 -10.17 -13.75 7.02
C LYS A 120 -11.44 -14.41 7.51
N GLY A 121 -12.55 -13.68 7.56
CA GLY A 121 -13.83 -14.18 8.05
C GLY A 121 -14.60 -13.15 8.86
N THR A 122 -15.76 -13.58 9.34
CA THR A 122 -16.59 -12.80 10.25
C THR A 122 -16.95 -13.67 11.46
N ILE A 123 -16.73 -13.15 12.66
CA ILE A 123 -17.04 -13.82 13.93
C ILE A 123 -17.73 -12.84 14.86
N GLY A 124 -18.84 -13.24 15.49
CA GLY A 124 -19.58 -12.38 16.42
C GLY A 124 -20.07 -11.05 15.83
N GLY A 125 -20.20 -10.94 14.50
CA GLY A 125 -20.54 -9.68 13.82
C GLY A 125 -19.34 -8.76 13.54
N VAL A 126 -18.11 -9.20 13.80
CA VAL A 126 -16.87 -8.49 13.48
C VAL A 126 -16.24 -9.09 12.24
N THR A 127 -15.92 -8.25 11.25
CA THR A 127 -15.17 -8.64 10.06
C THR A 127 -13.67 -8.52 10.32
N ILE A 128 -12.92 -9.57 10.01
CA ILE A 128 -11.46 -9.63 10.19
C ILE A 128 -10.80 -9.46 8.83
N LEU A 129 -9.92 -8.46 8.73
CA LEU A 129 -9.08 -8.19 7.58
C LEU A 129 -7.60 -8.29 7.99
N ASP A 130 -6.77 -8.97 7.21
CA ASP A 130 -5.31 -9.06 7.40
C ASP A 130 -4.56 -8.24 6.34
N ASP A 131 -3.55 -7.48 6.76
CA ASP A 131 -2.69 -6.70 5.88
C ASP A 131 -1.22 -6.73 6.33
N TYR A 132 -0.32 -6.87 5.36
CA TYR A 132 1.13 -6.91 5.51
C TYR A 132 1.76 -5.52 5.67
N ALA A 133 0.96 -4.45 5.58
CA ALA A 133 1.38 -3.07 5.72
C ALA A 133 2.25 -2.87 6.98
N HIS A 134 3.48 -2.42 6.76
CA HIS A 134 4.46 -2.20 7.82
C HIS A 134 5.22 -0.87 7.68
N HIS A 135 4.97 -0.14 6.60
CA HIS A 135 5.39 1.26 6.43
C HIS A 135 4.20 2.22 6.71
N PRO A 136 4.41 3.42 7.29
CA PRO A 136 3.32 4.36 7.57
C PRO A 136 2.42 4.68 6.36
N THR A 137 3.01 4.79 5.17
CA THR A 137 2.26 5.00 3.91
C THR A 137 1.34 3.83 3.58
N GLU A 138 1.80 2.59 3.77
CA GLU A 138 0.98 1.39 3.52
C GLU A 138 -0.16 1.31 4.55
N ILE A 139 0.15 1.53 5.83
CA ILE A 139 -0.83 1.53 6.92
C ILE A 139 -1.92 2.58 6.67
N THR A 140 -1.50 3.78 6.23
CA THR A 140 -2.43 4.86 5.85
C THR A 140 -3.36 4.42 4.72
N ALA A 141 -2.83 3.73 3.71
CA ALA A 141 -3.63 3.24 2.59
C ALA A 141 -4.61 2.15 3.04
N THR A 142 -4.16 1.19 3.84
CA THR A 142 -4.98 0.12 4.43
C THR A 142 -6.11 0.67 5.28
N LEU A 143 -5.83 1.60 6.21
CA LEU A 143 -6.86 2.16 7.09
C LEU A 143 -7.87 3.05 6.34
N LYS A 144 -7.43 3.78 5.31
CA LYS A 144 -8.35 4.50 4.42
C LYS A 144 -9.24 3.56 3.61
N ALA A 145 -8.72 2.42 3.16
CA ALA A 145 -9.52 1.40 2.50
C ALA A 145 -10.55 0.80 3.48
N ALA A 146 -10.12 0.46 4.69
CA ALA A 146 -10.99 -0.08 5.75
C ALA A 146 -12.09 0.91 6.15
N ALA A 147 -11.80 2.22 6.16
CA ALA A 147 -12.79 3.27 6.44
C ALA A 147 -13.97 3.27 5.45
N ASN A 148 -13.79 2.76 4.23
CA ASN A 148 -14.85 2.64 3.23
C ASN A 148 -15.55 1.27 3.25
N TYR A 149 -15.08 0.32 4.04
CA TYR A 149 -15.71 -0.98 4.20
C TYR A 149 -16.91 -0.85 5.17
N PRO A 150 -18.00 -1.63 5.06
CA PRO A 150 -19.10 -1.55 6.02
C PRO A 150 -18.68 -1.96 7.44
N HIS A 151 -18.65 -1.01 8.39
CA HIS A 151 -18.36 -1.27 9.81
C HIS A 151 -18.96 -0.18 10.72
N LYS A 152 -19.02 -0.46 12.03
CA LYS A 152 -19.39 0.53 13.07
C LYS A 152 -18.18 1.18 13.73
N THR A 153 -17.13 0.40 13.95
CA THR A 153 -15.91 0.83 14.63
C THR A 153 -14.73 0.12 13.98
N LEU A 154 -13.73 0.88 13.58
CA LEU A 154 -12.50 0.38 12.97
C LEU A 154 -11.45 0.15 14.06
N TRP A 155 -11.17 -1.11 14.37
CA TRP A 155 -10.06 -1.51 15.22
C TRP A 155 -8.84 -1.83 14.37
N CYS A 156 -7.67 -1.31 14.76
CA CYS A 156 -6.39 -1.67 14.17
C CYS A 156 -5.52 -2.39 15.20
N VAL A 157 -5.28 -3.68 14.98
CA VAL A 157 -4.27 -4.46 15.73
C VAL A 157 -2.96 -4.41 14.94
N PHE A 158 -1.95 -3.74 15.48
CA PHE A 158 -0.70 -3.48 14.79
C PHE A 158 0.50 -4.05 15.55
N GLN A 159 1.30 -4.86 14.86
CA GLN A 159 2.61 -5.29 15.33
C GLN A 159 3.70 -4.51 14.57
N PRO A 160 4.45 -3.60 15.23
CA PRO A 160 5.55 -2.92 14.57
C PRO A 160 6.64 -3.91 14.14
N HIS A 161 7.20 -3.73 12.95
CA HIS A 161 8.27 -4.57 12.42
C HIS A 161 9.61 -3.85 12.53
N THR A 162 10.59 -4.45 13.21
CA THR A 162 11.97 -3.98 13.48
C THR A 162 12.10 -2.70 14.32
N TYR A 163 13.08 -2.66 15.22
CA TYR A 163 13.34 -1.53 16.11
C TYR A 163 13.82 -0.30 15.32
N SER A 164 14.71 -0.51 14.35
CA SER A 164 15.27 0.57 13.53
C SER A 164 14.19 1.35 12.78
N ARG A 165 13.23 0.63 12.18
CA ARG A 165 12.10 1.20 11.45
C ARG A 165 11.14 1.94 12.37
N THR A 166 10.75 1.33 13.49
CA THR A 166 9.88 1.99 14.47
C THR A 166 10.51 3.28 14.97
N ASN A 167 11.82 3.30 15.21
CA ASN A 167 12.52 4.51 15.65
C ASN A 167 12.57 5.58 14.56
N ALA A 168 12.90 5.19 13.32
CA ALA A 168 12.99 6.13 12.21
C ALA A 168 11.65 6.82 11.89
N PHE A 169 10.54 6.08 12.00
CA PHE A 169 9.21 6.55 11.57
C PHE A 169 8.21 6.69 12.72
N LEU A 170 8.67 6.83 13.97
CA LEU A 170 7.82 6.79 15.18
C LEU A 170 6.59 7.70 15.08
N LYS A 171 6.81 8.97 14.70
CA LYS A 171 5.73 9.97 14.58
C LYS A 171 4.83 9.70 13.38
N ASP A 172 5.39 9.20 12.28
CA ASP A 172 4.62 8.87 11.08
C ASP A 172 3.73 7.64 11.30
N PHE A 173 4.22 6.64 12.04
CA PHE A 173 3.39 5.52 12.50
C PHE A 173 2.25 6.01 13.39
N ALA A 174 2.54 6.85 14.38
CA ALA A 174 1.52 7.38 15.27
C ALA A 174 0.42 8.12 14.48
N LYS A 175 0.82 8.98 13.54
CA LYS A 175 -0.10 9.70 12.66
C LYS A 175 -0.90 8.78 11.72
N ALA A 176 -0.30 7.72 11.19
CA ALA A 176 -1.00 6.78 10.32
C ALA A 176 -2.06 5.98 11.10
N LEU A 177 -1.70 5.49 12.30
CA LEU A 177 -2.56 4.64 13.12
C LEU A 177 -3.78 5.39 13.69
N THR A 178 -3.72 6.72 13.84
CA THR A 178 -4.87 7.51 14.31
C THR A 178 -6.06 7.54 13.35
N LEU A 179 -5.91 7.01 12.13
CA LEU A 179 -7.00 6.80 11.19
C LEU A 179 -7.97 5.69 11.63
N ALA A 180 -7.55 4.77 12.50
CA ALA A 180 -8.44 3.81 13.14
C ALA A 180 -9.20 4.47 14.30
N ASP A 181 -10.37 3.95 14.66
CA ASP A 181 -11.11 4.43 15.84
C ASP A 181 -10.39 4.06 17.13
N LYS A 182 -9.89 2.81 17.17
CA LYS A 182 -9.15 2.23 18.29
C LYS A 182 -7.92 1.50 17.79
N VAL A 183 -6.81 1.61 18.52
CA VAL A 183 -5.54 0.97 18.18
C VAL A 183 -5.13 0.00 19.28
N ILE A 184 -4.67 -1.19 18.89
CA ILE A 184 -4.02 -2.15 19.77
C ILE A 184 -2.62 -2.41 19.24
N LEU A 185 -1.61 -2.25 20.08
CA LEU A 185 -0.22 -2.52 19.77
C LEU A 185 0.23 -3.85 20.39
N ALA A 186 0.96 -4.64 19.62
CA ALA A 186 1.77 -5.74 20.12
C ALA A 186 3.23 -5.28 20.34
N ASP A 187 4.03 -6.12 20.99
CA ASP A 187 5.50 -5.96 21.05
C ASP A 187 6.10 -5.85 19.64
N ILE A 188 7.17 -5.05 19.51
CA ILE A 188 7.91 -4.90 18.25
C ILE A 188 8.48 -6.25 17.83
N TYR A 189 8.12 -6.73 16.64
CA TYR A 189 8.72 -7.91 16.05
C TYR A 189 10.15 -7.59 15.61
N ALA A 190 11.13 -8.13 16.34
CA ALA A 190 12.54 -7.83 16.15
C ALA A 190 13.11 -8.29 14.79
N ALA A 191 12.47 -9.26 14.14
CA ALA A 191 13.05 -10.02 13.03
C ALA A 191 14.46 -10.55 13.39
N ARG A 192 15.54 -9.89 12.92
CA ARG A 192 16.94 -10.24 13.24
C ARG A 192 17.67 -9.17 14.05
N GLU A 193 16.98 -8.09 14.44
CA GLU A 193 17.59 -6.97 15.15
C GLU A 193 17.72 -7.25 16.65
N LYS A 194 18.75 -6.64 17.26
CA LYS A 194 18.82 -6.48 18.70
C LYS A 194 18.39 -5.07 19.04
N ASN A 195 17.61 -4.90 20.11
CA ASN A 195 17.17 -3.58 20.53
C ASN A 195 18.31 -2.80 21.21
N THR A 196 19.19 -2.18 20.42
CA THR A 196 20.25 -1.31 20.92
C THR A 196 19.79 0.14 21.11
N ILE A 197 18.61 0.49 20.58
CA ILE A 197 18.05 1.85 20.61
C ILE A 197 17.22 2.06 21.88
N GLY A 198 16.67 0.98 22.45
CA GLY A 198 15.79 1.02 23.61
C GLY A 198 14.34 1.36 23.27
N ILE A 199 13.97 1.40 21.98
CA ILE A 199 12.61 1.72 21.56
C ILE A 199 11.66 0.54 21.79
N THR A 200 10.44 0.86 22.19
CA THR A 200 9.38 -0.11 22.49
C THR A 200 8.06 0.35 21.86
N SER A 201 7.08 -0.56 21.78
CA SER A 201 5.71 -0.18 21.38
C SER A 201 5.05 0.79 22.37
N LYS A 202 5.55 0.90 23.62
CA LYS A 202 5.11 1.91 24.59
C LYS A 202 5.43 3.34 24.15
N ASP A 203 6.57 3.54 23.49
CA ASP A 203 6.94 4.84 22.92
C ASP A 203 5.96 5.23 21.81
N LEU A 204 5.60 4.27 20.97
CA LEU A 204 4.59 4.47 19.92
C LEU A 204 3.19 4.72 20.50
N GLN A 205 2.78 3.97 21.53
CA GLN A 205 1.53 4.21 22.25
C GLN A 205 1.45 5.66 22.75
N THR A 206 2.53 6.13 23.37
CA THR A 206 2.63 7.50 23.90
C THR A 206 2.46 8.55 22.81
N GLU A 207 3.06 8.36 21.62
CA GLU A 207 2.88 9.28 20.49
C GLU A 207 1.45 9.25 19.93
N ILE A 208 0.78 8.09 19.91
CA ILE A 208 -0.62 7.97 19.49
C ILE A 208 -1.55 8.67 20.49
N GLU A 209 -1.33 8.49 21.78
CA GLU A 209 -2.12 9.12 22.86
C GLU A 209 -1.96 10.65 22.86
N LYS A 210 -0.75 11.17 22.57
CA LYS A 210 -0.52 12.61 22.37
C LYS A 210 -1.35 13.21 21.24
N LEU A 211 -1.73 12.40 20.25
CA LEU A 211 -2.62 12.80 19.16
C LEU A 211 -4.11 12.61 19.52
N GLY A 212 -4.42 12.26 20.76
CA GLY A 212 -5.79 12.13 21.28
C GLY A 212 -6.49 10.84 20.88
N LYS A 213 -5.75 9.82 20.44
CA LYS A 213 -6.31 8.54 20.01
C LYS A 213 -6.17 7.47 21.12
N GLU A 214 -7.26 6.76 21.36
CA GLU A 214 -7.30 5.62 22.28
C GLU A 214 -6.43 4.47 21.76
N CYS A 215 -5.45 4.04 22.56
CA CYS A 215 -4.45 3.05 22.19
C CYS A 215 -4.16 2.09 23.35
N TYR A 216 -4.20 0.81 23.08
CA TYR A 216 -3.89 -0.26 24.02
C TYR A 216 -2.56 -0.92 23.64
N TYR A 217 -1.87 -1.48 24.63
CA TYR A 217 -0.59 -2.17 24.41
C TYR A 217 -0.53 -3.44 25.24
N PHE A 218 -0.21 -4.56 24.59
CA PHE A 218 -0.12 -5.88 25.18
C PHE A 218 1.17 -6.57 24.71
N HIS A 219 1.70 -7.48 25.54
CA HIS A 219 2.99 -8.13 25.28
C HIS A 219 2.86 -9.44 24.50
N SER A 220 1.65 -10.00 24.39
CA SER A 220 1.39 -11.25 23.67
C SER A 220 0.12 -11.18 22.82
N PHE A 221 0.04 -12.04 21.80
CA PHE A 221 -1.17 -12.17 21.01
C PHE A 221 -2.33 -12.77 21.83
N ASP A 222 -2.05 -13.63 22.80
CA ASP A 222 -3.07 -14.18 23.70
C ASP A 222 -3.72 -13.07 24.55
N GLU A 223 -2.94 -12.10 25.05
CA GLU A 223 -3.49 -10.94 25.77
C GLU A 223 -4.38 -10.07 24.87
N ILE A 224 -3.99 -9.89 23.61
CA ILE A 224 -4.78 -9.15 22.61
C ILE A 224 -6.08 -9.89 22.31
N GLU A 225 -6.01 -11.21 22.08
CA GLU A 225 -7.19 -12.04 21.81
C GLU A 225 -8.18 -12.02 22.98
N ASN A 226 -7.70 -12.13 24.22
CA ASN A 226 -8.56 -12.11 25.41
C ASN A 226 -9.20 -10.73 25.69
N PHE A 227 -8.60 -9.65 25.17
CA PHE A 227 -9.12 -8.29 25.34
C PHE A 227 -10.24 -7.95 24.34
N LEU A 228 -10.18 -8.53 23.13
CA LEU A 228 -11.14 -8.30 22.05
C LEU A 228 -12.46 -9.07 22.26
#